data_AF-A0A967TJ04-F1
#
_entry.id   AF-A0A967TJ04-F1
#
_cell.length_a   1.000
_cell.length_b   1.000
_cell.length_c   1.000
_cell.angle_alpha   90.00
_cell.angle_beta   90.00
_cell.angle_gamma   90.00
#
_symmetry.space_group_name_H-M   'P 1'
#
loop_
_entity.id
_entity.type
_entity.pdbx_description
1 polymer ?
#
loop_
_entity_poly.entity_id
_entity_poly.type
_entity_poly.pdbx_seq_one_letter_code
_entity_poly.pdbx_strand_id
1 'polypeptide(L)' 'MSSVPEIRIRRANQAPVRPNAKRVLYWMTAARRLDSNFALQRAVEWARKLDRPLLVLEALRCGY' A
#
# COMPACT_ATOMS: atom_id res chain seq x y z
N MET A 1 6.12 13.85 7.48
CA MET A 1 7.12 12.87 7.95
C MET A 1 6.58 11.47 7.71
N SER A 2 7.41 10.53 7.25
CA SER A 2 7.02 9.13 7.05
C SER A 2 6.84 8.47 8.43
N SER A 3 5.64 7.98 8.71
CA SER A 3 5.29 7.23 9.92
C SER A 3 5.77 5.78 9.89
N VAL A 4 6.07 5.26 8.69
CA VAL A 4 6.58 3.90 8.50
C VAL A 4 8.12 3.91 8.49
N PRO A 5 8.79 3.10 9.34
CA PRO A 5 10.25 2.98 9.35
C PRO A 5 10.79 2.47 8.01
N GLU A 6 11.87 3.06 7.50
CA GLU A 6 12.44 2.70 6.19
C GLU A 6 12.82 1.22 6.08
N ILE A 7 13.31 0.63 7.17
CA ILE A 7 13.64 -0.81 7.24
C ILE A 7 12.44 -1.74 6.97
N ARG A 8 11.21 -1.24 7.12
CA ARG A 8 9.96 -1.97 6.81
C ARG A 8 9.52 -1.80 5.35
N ILE A 9 10.23 -1.02 4.54
CA ILE A 9 9.86 -0.70 3.16
C ILE A 9 10.87 -1.34 2.21
N ARG A 10 10.38 -2.19 1.31
CA ARG A 10 11.18 -2.74 0.21
C ARG A 10 10.53 -2.41 -1.13
N ARG A 11 11.33 -1.99 -2.11
CA ARG A 11 10.87 -1.86 -3.50
C ARG A 11 10.62 -3.25 -4.08
N ALA A 12 9.40 -3.49 -4.56
CA ALA A 12 9.04 -4.75 -5.21
C ALA A 12 9.54 -4.83 -6.67
N ASN A 13 9.83 -3.69 -7.30
CA ASN A 13 10.35 -3.59 -8.67
C ASN A 13 11.15 -2.30 -8.86
N GLN A 14 11.71 -2.10 -10.05
CA GLN A 14 12.49 -0.92 -10.43
C GLN A 14 11.67 0.17 -11.12
N ALA A 15 10.36 -0.02 -11.29
CA ALA A 15 9.52 0.96 -11.99
C ALA A 15 9.41 2.26 -11.19
N PRO A 16 9.39 3.43 -11.85
CA PRO A 16 9.18 4.70 -11.16
C PRO A 16 7.73 4.80 -10.66
N VAL A 17 7.54 5.66 -9.66
CA VAL A 17 6.20 6.02 -9.20
C VAL A 17 5.50 6.82 -10.30
N ARG A 18 4.24 6.48 -10.59
CA ARG A 18 3.43 7.13 -11.64
C ARG A 18 2.64 8.31 -11.04
N PRO A 19 2.95 9.58 -11.36
CA PRO A 19 2.26 10.74 -10.78
C PRO A 19 0.78 10.84 -11.20
N ASN A 20 0.48 10.38 -12.43
CA ASN A 20 -0.87 10.40 -13.00
C ASN A 20 -1.64 9.09 -12.77
N ALA A 21 -1.23 8.28 -11.79
CA ALA A 21 -1.97 7.07 -11.44
C ALA A 21 -3.36 7.44 -10.90
N LYS A 22 -4.39 6.66 -11.27
CA LYS A 22 -5.77 6.91 -10.82
C LYS A 22 -6.00 6.62 -9.33
N ARG A 23 -5.18 5.76 -8.74
CA ARG A 23 -5.30 5.27 -7.35
C ARG A 23 -3.99 4.67 -6.85
N VAL A 24 -3.85 4.63 -5.53
CA VAL A 24 -2.87 3.77 -4.84
C VAL A 24 -3.59 2.46 -4.50
N LEU A 25 -2.94 1.32 -4.76
CA LEU A 25 -3.47 0.00 -4.44
C LEU A 25 -2.71 -0.58 -3.25
N TYR A 26 -3.41 -0.86 -2.16
CA TYR A 26 -2.92 -1.72 -1.11
C TYR A 26 -3.41 -3.15 -1.35
N TRP A 27 -2.50 -4.02 -1.78
CA TRP A 27 -2.78 -5.45 -1.91
C TRP A 27 -2.56 -6.14 -0.56
N MET A 28 -3.67 -6.38 0.14
CA MET A 28 -3.70 -7.05 1.43
C MET A 28 -3.62 -8.57 1.21
N THR A 29 -2.55 -9.18 1.72
CA THR A 29 -2.31 -10.62 1.59
C THR A 29 -2.27 -11.32 2.95
N ALA A 30 -1.40 -10.87 3.86
CA ALA A 30 -1.19 -11.51 5.17
C ALA A 30 -1.82 -10.74 6.35
N ALA A 31 -1.68 -9.42 6.39
CA ALA A 31 -2.14 -8.60 7.52
C ALA A 31 -3.59 -8.13 7.30
N ARG A 32 -4.57 -9.02 7.53
CA ARG A 32 -6.02 -8.76 7.38
C ARG A 32 -6.61 -7.93 8.52
N ARG A 33 -6.04 -6.75 8.75
CA ARG A 33 -6.44 -5.80 9.80
C ARG A 33 -6.17 -4.37 9.34
N LEU A 34 -6.96 -3.43 9.84
CA LEU A 34 -6.80 -2.00 9.55
C LEU A 34 -5.83 -1.33 10.54
N ASP A 35 -5.76 -1.82 11.77
CA ASP A 35 -4.91 -1.26 12.81
C ASP A 35 -3.54 -1.94 12.88
N SER A 36 -2.54 -1.19 13.37
CA SER A 36 -1.17 -1.68 13.55
C SER A 36 -0.62 -2.42 12.32
N ASN A 37 -0.82 -1.81 11.14
CA ASN A 37 -0.47 -2.37 9.84
C ASN A 37 0.40 -1.40 9.03
N PHE A 38 1.73 -1.59 9.09
CA PHE A 38 2.70 -0.74 8.39
C PHE A 38 2.52 -0.71 6.87
N ALA A 39 2.03 -1.80 6.27
CA ALA A 39 1.80 -1.84 4.83
C ALA A 39 0.60 -0.94 4.44
N LEU A 40 -0.47 -0.95 5.24
CA LEU A 40 -1.59 -0.04 5.06
C LEU A 40 -1.19 1.42 5.35
N GLN A 41 -0.46 1.68 6.44
CA GLN A 41 0.07 3.02 6.73
C GLN A 41 0.92 3.56 5.57
N ARG A 42 1.78 2.70 4.99
CA ARG A 42 2.60 3.08 3.83
C ARG A 42 1.75 3.40 2.60
N ALA A 43 0.67 2.67 2.39
CA ALA A 43 -0.26 2.94 1.29
C ALA A 43 -1.01 4.27 1.49
N VAL A 44 -1.41 4.60 2.72
CA VAL A 44 -2.02 5.90 3.08
C VAL A 44 -1.05 7.05 2.85
N GLU A 45 0.23 6.90 3.22
CA GLU A 45 1.25 7.91 2.94
C GLU A 45 1.38 8.22 1.44
N TRP A 46 1.37 7.19 0.60
CA TRP A 46 1.40 7.37 -0.85
C TRP A 46 0.12 8.00 -1.40
N ALA A 47 -1.05 7.58 -0.89
CA ALA A 47 -2.33 8.14 -1.31
C ALA A 47 -2.39 9.65 -1.03
N ARG A 48 -1.96 10.06 0.18
CA ARG A 48 -1.83 11.47 0.56
C ARG A 48 -0.79 12.21 -0.28
N LYS A 49 0.40 11.62 -0.49
CA LYS A 49 1.47 12.26 -1.27
C LYS A 49 1.11 12.48 -2.74
N LEU A 50 0.35 11.56 -3.34
CA LEU A 50 -0.04 11.63 -4.75
C LEU A 50 -1.38 12.33 -4.96
N ASP A 51 -2.09 12.67 -3.89
CA ASP A 51 -3.48 13.15 -3.92
C ASP A 51 -4.40 12.23 -4.74
N ARG A 52 -4.35 10.93 -4.43
CA ARG A 52 -5.13 9.88 -5.12
C ARG A 52 -5.89 9.01 -4.13
N PRO A 53 -7.05 8.47 -4.52
CA PRO A 53 -7.78 7.53 -3.68
C PRO A 53 -6.95 6.28 -3.39
N LEU A 54 -7.12 5.73 -2.19
CA LEU A 54 -6.56 4.45 -1.77
C LEU A 54 -7.60 3.36 -1.98
N LEU A 55 -7.24 2.31 -2.71
CA LEU A 55 -8.03 1.09 -2.83
C LEU A 55 -7.36 -0.03 -2.05
N VAL A 56 -8.14 -0.71 -1.20
CA VAL A 56 -7.72 -1.94 -0.54
C VAL A 56 -8.26 -3.12 -1.32
N LEU A 57 -7.38 -4.05 -1.70
CA LEU A 57 -7.72 -5.29 -2.39
C LEU A 57 -7.27 -6.46 -1.53
N GLU A 58 -8.21 -7.34 -1.20
CA GLU A 58 -7.93 -8.67 -0.67
C GLU A 58 -8.25 -9.69 -1.77
N ALA A 59 -7.24 -10.44 -2.18
CA ALA A 59 -7.43 -11.49 -3.18
C ALA A 59 -7.77 -12.81 -2.48
N LEU A 60 -8.96 -13.35 -2.76
CA LEU A 60 -9.35 -14.69 -2.34
C LEU A 60 -8.72 -15.72 -3.28
N ARG A 61 -8.11 -16.76 -2.73
CA ARG A 61 -7.64 -17.92 -3.51
C ARG A 61 -8.79 -18.94 -3.60
N CYS A 62 -8.94 -19.58 -4.75
CA CYS A 62 -9.88 -20.71 -4.88
C CYS A 62 -9.47 -21.82 -3.90
N GLY A 63 -10.43 -22.30 -3.11
CA GLY A 63 -10.18 -23.29 -2.05
C GLY A 63 -9.72 -22.71 -0.71
N TYR A 64 -9.87 -21.39 -0.51
CA TYR A 64 -9.96 -20.82 0.84
C TYR A 64 -11.20 -21.35 1.56
#